data_AF-A0A8T4SSI6-F1
#
_entry.id   AF-A0A8T4SSI6-F1
#
_cell.length_a   1.000
_cell.length_b   1.000
_cell.length_c   1.000
_cell.angle_alpha   90.00
_cell.angle_beta   90.00
_cell.angle_gamma   90.00
#
_symmetry.space_group_name_H-M   'P 1'
#
loop_
_entity.id
_entity.type
_entity.pdbx_description
1 polymer ?
#
loop_
_entity_poly.entity_id
_entity_poly.type
_entity_poly.pdbx_seq_one_letter_code
_entity_poly.pdbx_strand_id
1 'polypeptide(L)'
;MKPNLHHIHNRKISSKVLKKYPNKNKYIRFLDKIILAVAVIGPALTIPQIFKIFYYQNAEGVSITTWSLYVLFDIPWIIYGIVHKEKPITIAYAFWILTGLTVVLGILMYG
;
A
#
# COMPACT_ATOMS: atom_id res chain seq x y z
N MET A 1 -10.41 -28.51 41.78
CA MET A 1 -9.39 -27.45 41.84
C MET A 1 -9.18 -26.89 40.43
N LYS A 2 -9.75 -25.71 40.13
CA LYS A 2 -9.52 -25.05 38.83
C LYS A 2 -8.15 -24.35 38.87
N PRO A 3 -7.31 -24.47 37.84
CA PRO A 3 -5.99 -23.84 37.83
C PRO A 3 -6.12 -22.32 37.86
N ASN A 4 -5.24 -21.66 38.63
CA ASN A 4 -5.21 -20.20 38.77
C ASN A 4 -4.95 -19.52 37.41
N LEU A 5 -6.02 -18.99 36.80
CA LEU A 5 -6.03 -18.32 35.49
C LEU A 5 -5.29 -16.97 35.47
N HIS A 6 -4.79 -16.50 36.61
CA HIS A 6 -4.17 -15.18 36.77
C HIS A 6 -2.85 -15.01 36.00
N HIS A 7 -2.11 -16.10 35.74
CA HIS A 7 -0.80 -16.01 35.10
C HIS A 7 -0.87 -15.91 33.57
N ILE A 8 -1.96 -16.38 32.95
CA ILE A 8 -2.12 -16.37 31.49
C ILE A 8 -2.36 -14.95 30.96
N HIS A 9 -3.05 -14.11 31.75
CA HIS A 9 -3.31 -12.71 31.40
C HIS A 9 -2.02 -11.87 31.37
N ASN A 10 -1.09 -12.12 32.29
CA ASN A 10 0.16 -11.36 32.39
C ASN A 10 1.11 -11.61 31.20
N ARG A 11 1.07 -12.82 30.59
CA ARG A 11 1.78 -13.10 29.33
C ARG A 11 1.22 -12.33 28.13
N LYS A 12 -0.09 -12.08 28.10
CA LYS A 12 -0.77 -11.33 27.02
C LYS A 12 -0.49 -9.83 27.07
N ILE A 13 -0.17 -9.31 28.27
CA ILE A 13 0.17 -7.91 28.50
C ILE A 13 1.66 -7.65 28.16
N SER A 14 2.56 -8.58 28.49
CA SER A 14 4.00 -8.45 28.19
C SER A 14 4.37 -8.69 26.73
N SER A 15 3.55 -9.37 25.91
CA SER A 15 3.82 -9.59 24.48
C SER A 15 3.37 -8.44 23.58
N LYS A 16 2.46 -7.59 24.07
CA LYS A 16 2.03 -6.33 23.43
C LYS A 16 2.96 -5.16 23.74
N VAL A 17 4.26 -5.42 23.92
CA VAL A 17 5.28 -4.40 23.70
C VAL A 17 5.30 -4.13 22.19
N LEU A 18 4.28 -3.42 21.70
CA LEU A 18 4.33 -2.67 20.46
C LEU A 18 5.60 -1.84 20.58
N LYS A 19 6.67 -2.21 19.86
CA LYS A 19 7.90 -1.43 19.81
C LYS A 19 7.47 -0.02 19.45
N LYS A 20 7.55 0.90 20.41
CA LYS A 20 7.05 2.27 20.29
C LYS A 20 7.69 2.87 19.03
N TYR A 21 6.89 3.20 18.04
CA TYR A 21 7.38 3.92 16.87
C TYR A 21 7.75 5.35 17.34
N PRO A 22 8.97 5.86 17.09
CA PRO A 22 10.06 5.25 16.32
C PRO A 22 10.91 4.23 17.11
N ASN A 23 11.30 3.13 16.44
CA ASN A 23 12.13 2.06 17.00
C ASN A 23 13.53 2.56 17.41
N LYS A 24 14.09 2.09 18.53
CA LYS A 24 15.43 2.51 19.01
C LYS A 24 16.56 2.17 18.03
N ASN A 25 16.39 1.15 17.19
CA ASN A 25 17.39 0.75 16.20
C ASN A 25 17.43 1.73 15.01
N LYS A 26 18.60 2.34 14.75
CA LYS A 26 18.83 3.29 13.66
C LYS A 26 18.54 2.70 12.28
N TYR A 27 18.84 1.42 12.04
CA TYR A 27 18.59 0.75 10.76
C TYR A 27 17.10 0.59 10.48
N ILE A 28 16.30 0.28 11.51
CA ILE A 28 14.85 0.15 11.37
C ILE A 28 14.22 1.50 11.03
N ARG A 29 14.63 2.58 11.72
CA ARG A 29 14.16 3.93 11.41
C ARG A 29 14.55 4.40 10.01
N PHE A 30 15.70 3.96 9.50
CA PHE A 30 16.13 4.27 8.15
C PHE A 30 15.28 3.53 7.12
N LEU A 31 15.01 2.24 7.34
CA LEU A 31 14.10 1.44 6.53
C LEU A 31 12.68 2.05 6.52
N ASP A 32 12.15 2.47 7.68
CA ASP A 32 10.82 3.09 7.78
C ASP A 32 10.71 4.34 6.89
N LYS A 33 11.76 5.16 6.82
CA LYS A 33 11.83 6.32 5.93
C LYS A 33 11.88 5.94 4.46
N ILE A 34 12.66 4.90 4.11
CA ILE A 34 12.72 4.40 2.73
C ILE A 34 11.35 3.89 2.30
N ILE A 35 10.68 3.08 3.14
CA ILE A 35 9.36 2.54 2.83
C ILE A 35 8.35 3.68 2.62
N LEU A 36 8.41 4.73 3.45
CA LEU A 36 7.56 5.91 3.26
C LEU A 36 7.86 6.65 1.93
N ALA A 37 9.12 6.72 1.52
CA ALA A 37 9.47 7.31 0.23
C ALA A 37 8.99 6.45 -0.94
N VAL A 38 9.22 5.13 -0.87
CA VAL A 38 8.78 4.16 -1.89
C VAL A 38 7.25 4.12 -2.00
N ALA A 39 6.53 4.28 -0.89
CA ALA A 39 5.08 4.40 -0.86
C ALA A 39 4.55 5.53 -1.76
N VAL A 40 5.32 6.61 -1.93
CA VAL A 40 4.94 7.74 -2.79
C VAL A 40 5.56 7.62 -4.19
N ILE A 41 6.85 7.25 -4.26
CA ILE A 41 7.60 7.17 -5.52
C ILE A 41 7.07 6.02 -6.39
N GLY A 42 6.72 4.88 -5.80
CA GLY A 42 6.25 3.68 -6.50
C GLY A 42 5.10 3.98 -7.46
N PRO A 43 3.94 4.50 -6.97
CA PRO A 43 2.84 4.92 -7.82
C PRO A 43 3.27 5.98 -8.86
N ALA A 44 4.15 6.92 -8.50
CA ALA A 44 4.61 7.96 -9.42
C ALA A 44 5.38 7.41 -10.65
N LEU A 45 5.93 6.19 -10.55
CA LEU A 45 6.55 5.52 -11.70
C LEU A 45 5.55 5.11 -12.79
N THR A 46 4.24 5.21 -12.54
CA THR A 46 3.22 5.05 -13.58
C THR A 46 3.02 6.30 -14.42
N ILE A 47 3.54 7.46 -14.00
CA ILE A 47 3.38 8.74 -14.73
C ILE A 47 3.87 8.65 -16.18
N PRO A 48 5.02 8.03 -16.52
CA PRO A 48 5.44 7.84 -17.92
C PRO A 48 4.45 7.02 -18.74
N GLN A 49 3.82 6.00 -18.13
CA GLN A 49 2.79 5.18 -18.81
C GLN A 49 1.53 6.00 -19.09
N ILE A 50 1.08 6.80 -18.11
CA ILE A 50 -0.04 7.73 -18.27
C ILE A 50 0.29 8.74 -19.37
N PHE A 51 1.47 9.37 -19.31
CA PHE A 51 1.92 10.31 -20.32
C PHE A 51 1.91 9.69 -21.72
N LYS A 52 2.44 8.47 -21.88
CA LYS A 52 2.45 7.78 -23.17
C LYS A 52 1.04 7.62 -23.74
N ILE A 53 0.08 7.19 -22.91
CA ILE A 53 -1.30 6.98 -23.35
C ILE A 53 -1.96 8.29 -23.77
N PHE A 54 -1.90 9.33 -22.94
CA PHE A 54 -2.64 10.58 -23.19
C PHE A 54 -1.95 11.50 -24.20
N TYR A 55 -0.62 11.54 -24.25
CA TYR A 55 0.13 12.39 -25.19
C TYR A 55 0.11 11.80 -26.61
N TYR A 56 0.39 10.50 -26.75
CA TYR A 56 0.38 9.84 -28.05
C TYR A 56 -1.01 9.34 -28.45
N GLN A 57 -2.01 9.46 -27.58
CA GLN A 57 -3.37 8.97 -27.80
C GLN A 57 -3.40 7.51 -28.24
N ASN A 58 -2.53 6.71 -27.62
CA ASN A 58 -2.32 5.32 -28.01
C ASN A 58 -2.06 4.47 -26.76
N ALA A 59 -2.97 3.54 -26.49
CA ALA A 59 -2.86 2.53 -25.45
C ALA A 59 -2.70 1.09 -26.01
N GLU A 60 -2.33 0.95 -27.28
CA GLU A 60 -2.10 -0.33 -27.94
C GLU A 60 -1.03 -1.14 -27.18
N GLY A 61 -1.35 -2.42 -26.98
CA GLY A 61 -0.50 -3.35 -26.21
C GLY A 61 -0.58 -3.18 -24.69
N VAL A 62 -1.37 -2.23 -24.17
CA VAL A 62 -1.58 -2.07 -22.73
C VAL A 62 -2.81 -2.87 -22.29
N SER A 63 -2.61 -3.90 -21.48
CA SER A 63 -3.68 -4.80 -21.04
C SER A 63 -4.64 -4.14 -20.03
N ILE A 64 -5.88 -3.86 -20.44
CA ILE A 64 -6.93 -3.36 -19.55
C ILE A 64 -7.22 -4.31 -18.38
N THR A 65 -7.18 -5.63 -18.64
CA THR A 65 -7.42 -6.64 -17.61
C THR A 65 -6.36 -6.56 -16.51
N THR A 66 -5.09 -6.39 -16.87
CA THR A 66 -4.00 -6.29 -15.91
C THR A 66 -4.14 -5.06 -15.02
N TRP A 67 -4.38 -3.89 -15.61
CA TRP A 67 -4.53 -2.65 -14.85
C TRP A 67 -5.79 -2.62 -13.98
N SER A 68 -6.90 -3.19 -14.47
CA SER A 68 -8.12 -3.32 -13.68
C SER A 68 -7.94 -4.26 -12.49
N LEU A 69 -7.20 -5.37 -12.66
CA LEU A 69 -6.89 -6.29 -11.57
C LEU A 69 -5.96 -5.67 -10.52
N TYR A 70 -4.99 -4.85 -10.93
CA TYR A 70 -4.18 -4.09 -9.96
C TYR A 70 -5.05 -3.18 -9.10
N VAL A 71 -5.91 -2.37 -9.71
CA VAL A 71 -6.85 -1.51 -8.97
C VAL A 71 -7.74 -2.32 -8.02
N LEU A 72 -8.27 -3.45 -8.48
CA LEU A 72 -9.11 -4.32 -7.65
C LEU A 72 -8.34 -4.89 -6.45
N PHE A 73 -7.10 -5.33 -6.66
CA PHE A 73 -6.28 -5.96 -5.61
C PHE A 73 -5.63 -4.97 -4.66
N ASP A 74 -5.59 -3.69 -4.99
CA ASP A 74 -5.18 -2.63 -4.06
C ASP A 74 -6.24 -2.34 -2.99
N ILE A 75 -7.52 -2.63 -3.24
CA ILE A 75 -8.62 -2.38 -2.30
C ILE A 75 -8.41 -3.12 -0.96
N PRO A 76 -8.12 -4.44 -0.93
CA PRO A 76 -7.77 -5.15 0.30
C PRO A 76 -6.61 -4.51 1.07
N TRP A 77 -5.60 -3.96 0.40
CA TRP A 77 -4.45 -3.31 1.05
C TRP A 77 -4.82 -1.99 1.73
N ILE A 78 -5.69 -1.21 1.10
CA ILE A 78 -6.24 0.01 1.70
C ILE A 78 -7.04 -0.34 2.95
N ILE A 79 -7.93 -1.34 2.86
CA ILE A 79 -8.73 -1.83 3.99
C ILE A 79 -7.79 -2.31 5.11
N TYR A 80 -6.77 -3.09 4.77
CA TYR A 80 -5.77 -3.57 5.72
C TYR A 80 -5.08 -2.41 6.44
N GLY A 81 -4.59 -1.42 5.70
CA GLY A 81 -3.94 -0.24 6.26
C GLY A 81 -4.85 0.57 7.19
N ILE A 82 -6.13 0.72 6.83
CA ILE A 82 -7.12 1.41 7.67
C ILE A 82 -7.37 0.63 8.97
N VAL A 83 -7.64 -0.67 8.88
CA VAL A 83 -7.93 -1.54 10.03
C VAL A 83 -6.75 -1.59 11.01
N HIS A 84 -5.52 -1.65 10.50
CA HIS A 84 -4.30 -1.71 11.32
C HIS A 84 -3.73 -0.33 11.68
N LYS A 85 -4.37 0.77 11.22
CA LYS A 85 -3.91 2.17 11.42
C LYS A 85 -2.53 2.46 10.82
N GLU A 86 -2.16 1.72 9.79
CA GLU A 86 -0.91 1.86 9.04
C GLU A 86 -1.06 2.89 7.92
N LYS A 87 -0.99 4.18 8.29
CA LYS A 87 -1.16 5.31 7.36
C LYS A 87 -0.29 5.24 6.09
N PRO A 88 1.00 4.85 6.15
CA PRO A 88 1.84 4.77 4.95
C PRO A 88 1.29 3.79 3.91
N ILE A 89 0.79 2.63 4.35
CA ILE A 89 0.19 1.62 3.46
C ILE A 89 -1.08 2.18 2.82
N THR A 90 -1.99 2.74 3.63
CA THR A 90 -3.24 3.32 3.10
C THR A 90 -2.97 4.39 2.05
N ILE A 91 -2.02 5.31 2.31
CA ILE A 91 -1.69 6.39 1.37
C ILE A 91 -1.04 5.83 0.09
N ALA A 92 -0.12 4.88 0.21
CA ALA A 92 0.56 4.27 -0.93
C ALA A 92 -0.44 3.62 -1.90
N TYR A 93 -1.32 2.77 -1.36
CA TYR A 93 -2.27 2.02 -2.17
C TYR A 93 -3.42 2.90 -2.69
N ALA A 94 -3.76 3.99 -1.99
CA ALA A 94 -4.67 5.00 -2.54
C ALA A 94 -4.08 5.69 -3.79
N PHE A 95 -2.79 6.01 -3.78
CA PHE A 95 -2.11 6.55 -4.98
C PHE A 95 -2.02 5.53 -6.09
N TRP A 96 -1.72 4.26 -5.78
CA TRP A 96 -1.73 3.17 -6.77
C TRP A 96 -3.10 3.07 -7.46
N ILE A 97 -4.20 3.03 -6.71
CA ILE A 97 -5.56 3.03 -7.29
C ILE A 97 -5.78 4.25 -8.19
N LEU A 98 -5.44 5.46 -7.73
CA LEU A 98 -5.65 6.68 -8.51
C LEU A 98 -4.92 6.62 -9.87
N THR A 99 -3.65 6.23 -9.84
CA THR A 99 -2.85 6.11 -11.07
C THR A 99 -3.31 4.95 -11.95
N GLY A 100 -3.67 3.81 -11.37
CA GLY A 100 -4.20 2.65 -12.09
C GLY A 100 -5.53 2.95 -12.77
N LEU A 101 -6.44 3.65 -12.10
CA LEU A 101 -7.70 4.13 -12.69
C LEU A 101 -7.44 5.10 -13.84
N THR A 102 -6.46 5.98 -13.71
CA THR A 102 -6.08 6.91 -14.79
C THR A 102 -5.58 6.15 -16.01
N VAL A 103 -4.79 5.09 -15.82
CA VAL A 103 -4.36 4.21 -16.91
C VAL A 103 -5.55 3.48 -17.53
N VAL A 104 -6.44 2.89 -16.73
CA VAL A 104 -7.65 2.20 -17.23
C VAL A 104 -8.51 3.15 -18.06
N LEU A 105 -8.74 4.38 -17.59
CA LEU A 105 -9.47 5.40 -18.35
C LEU A 105 -8.77 5.74 -19.66
N GLY A 106 -7.44 5.90 -19.64
CA GLY A 106 -6.66 6.13 -20.85
C GLY A 106 -6.79 4.98 -21.86
N ILE A 107 -6.79 3.73 -21.40
CA ILE A 107 -7.01 2.56 -22.28
C ILE A 107 -8.42 2.56 -22.86
N LEU A 108 -9.45 2.90 -22.07
CA LEU A 108 -10.83 2.98 -22.57
C LEU A 108 -11.04 4.10 -23.60
N MET A 109 -10.22 5.15 -23.56
CA MET A 109 -10.30 6.28 -24.50
C MET A 109 -9.45 6.09 -25.76
N TYR A 110 -8.30 5.41 -25.65
CA TYR A 110 -7.25 5.39 -26.67
C TYR A 110 -6.70 3.99 -27.00
N GLY A 111 -7.34 2.93 -26.51
CA GLY A 111 -6.97 1.52 -26.74
C GLY A 111 -7.75 0.86 -27.86
#